data_AF-A0A954IWR0-F1
#
_entry.id   AF-A0A954IWR0-F1
#
_cell.length_a   1.000
_cell.length_b   1.000
_cell.length_c   1.000
_cell.angle_alpha   90.00
_cell.angle_beta   90.00
_cell.angle_gamma   90.00
#
_symmetry.space_group_name_H-M   'P 1'
#
loop_
_entity.id
_entity.type
_entity.pdbx_description
1 polymer ?
#
loop_
_entity_poly.entity_id
_entity_poly.type
_entity_poly.pdbx_seq_one_letter_code
_entity_poly.pdbx_strand_id
1 'polypeptide(L)' 'TDLGLLPHIVDDGTTGFVRPPDSGHLAAALYSALDERVGSALGNAARERAFATWTREHAASRLGELYERLVGTSR' A
#
# COMPACT_ATOMS: atom_id res chain seq x y z
N THR A 1 -4.41 10.46 -3.53
CA THR A 1 -4.67 11.50 -2.52
C THR A 1 -3.93 11.13 -1.25
N ASP A 2 -3.50 12.12 -0.47
CA ASP A 2 -2.87 11.98 0.86
C ASP A 2 -3.88 11.84 2.00
N LEU A 3 -5.16 11.65 1.66
CA LEU A 3 -6.26 11.47 2.60
C LEU A 3 -6.57 9.98 2.84
N GLY A 4 -7.06 9.67 4.05
CA GLY A 4 -7.58 8.37 4.42
C GLY A 4 -6.49 7.30 4.56
N LEU A 5 -6.76 6.10 4.03
CA LEU A 5 -5.86 4.94 4.19
C LEU A 5 -4.75 4.88 3.13
N LEU A 6 -4.84 5.67 2.05
CA LEU A 6 -3.88 5.59 0.95
C LEU A 6 -2.42 5.86 1.37
N PRO A 7 -2.11 6.82 2.27
CA PRO A 7 -0.74 7.01 2.78
C PRO A 7 -0.18 5.79 3.53
N HIS A 8 -1.03 4.89 4.02
CA HIS A 8 -0.61 3.65 4.69
C HIS A 8 -0.51 2.47 3.71
N ILE A 9 -1.28 2.51 2.62
CA ILE A 9 -1.33 1.48 1.60
C ILE A 9 -0.28 1.71 0.52
N VAL A 10 0.10 2.94 0.21
CA VAL A 10 1.06 3.27 -0.84
C VAL A 10 2.34 3.79 -0.20
N ASP A 11 3.48 3.20 -0.57
CA ASP A 11 4.79 3.75 -0.27
C ASP A 11 5.16 4.75 -1.37
N ASP A 12 5.23 6.04 -1.03
CA ASP A 12 5.33 7.13 -1.99
C ASP A 12 6.65 7.11 -2.76
N GLY A 13 6.56 7.09 -4.09
CA GLY A 13 7.71 6.97 -4.99
C GLY A 13 8.21 5.54 -5.19
N THR A 14 7.75 4.57 -4.38
CA THR A 14 8.17 3.16 -4.47
C THR A 14 7.09 2.29 -5.10
N THR A 15 5.86 2.33 -4.56
CA THR A 15 4.74 1.49 -5.03
C THR A 15 3.62 2.30 -5.68
N GLY A 16 3.82 3.60 -5.80
CA GLY A 16 2.87 4.55 -6.39
C GLY A 16 3.17 5.97 -5.95
N PHE A 17 2.22 6.88 -6.16
CA PHE A 17 2.34 8.26 -5.72
C PHE A 17 1.18 8.66 -4.82
N VAL A 18 1.51 9.30 -3.70
CA VAL A 18 0.56 9.92 -2.77
C VAL A 18 0.73 11.43 -2.88
N ARG A 19 -0.31 12.10 -3.38
CA ARG A 19 -0.30 13.54 -3.63
C ARG A 19 -1.52 14.20 -3.01
N PRO A 20 -1.46 15.49 -2.64
CA PRO A 20 -2.65 16.26 -2.28
C PRO A 20 -3.74 16.17 -3.35
N PRO A 21 -5.03 16.35 -3.00
CA PRO A 21 -6.15 16.34 -3.96
C PRO A 21 -6.20 17.63 -4.79
N ASP A 22 -5.08 17.95 -5.43
CA ASP A 22 -4.85 19.10 -6.29
C ASP A 22 -4.51 18.63 -7.71
N SER A 23 -5.06 19.31 -8.72
CA SER A 23 -4.92 18.91 -10.12
C SER A 23 -3.47 19.02 -10.62
N GLY A 24 -2.70 20.01 -10.14
CA GLY A 24 -1.30 20.17 -10.51
C GLY A 24 -0.43 19.01 -10.01
N HIS A 25 -0.60 18.63 -8.75
CA HIS A 25 0.12 17.50 -8.17
C HIS A 25 -0.29 16.17 -8.81
N LEU A 26 -1.58 15.99 -9.12
CA LEU A 26 -2.07 14.80 -9.82
C LEU A 26 -1.46 14.70 -11.23
N ALA A 27 -1.47 15.79 -12.00
CA ALA A 27 -0.90 15.82 -13.33
C ALA A 27 0.60 15.48 -13.31
N ALA A 28 1.38 16.08 -12.41
CA ALA A 28 2.81 15.80 -12.27
C ALA A 28 3.10 14.32 -11.93
N ALA A 29 2.29 13.71 -11.06
CA ALA A 29 2.42 12.31 -10.72
C ALA A 29 2.04 11.39 -11.89
N LEU A 30 1.00 11.72 -12.65
CA LEU A 30 0.61 10.97 -13.85
C LEU A 30 1.70 11.03 -14.91
N TYR A 31 2.26 12.21 -15.18
CA TYR A 31 3.39 12.34 -16.11
C TYR A 31 4.60 11.50 -15.69
N SER A 32 4.90 11.46 -14.39
CA SER A 32 5.99 10.62 -13.87
C SER A 32 5.70 9.13 -14.06
N ALA A 33 4.46 8.70 -13.84
CA ALA A 33 4.06 7.29 -13.97
C ALA A 33 3.94 6.81 -15.43
N LEU A 34 3.77 7.72 -16.39
CA LEU A 34 3.72 7.43 -17.83
C LEU A 34 5.11 7.17 -18.43
N ASP A 35 6.20 7.54 -17.75
CA ASP A 35 7.54 7.09 -18.12
C ASP A 35 7.63 5.57 -17.95
N GLU A 36 7.91 4.84 -19.03
CA GLU A 36 7.86 3.38 -19.07
C GLU A 36 8.69 2.71 -17.95
N ARG A 37 9.89 3.24 -17.72
CA ARG A 37 10.80 2.70 -16.70
C ARG A 37 10.25 2.95 -15.30
N VAL A 38 9.75 4.16 -15.03
CA VAL A 38 9.15 4.50 -13.73
C VAL A 38 7.87 3.71 -13.51
N GLY A 39 6.94 3.72 -14.47
CA GLY A 39 5.66 3.01 -14.39
C GLY A 39 5.83 1.52 -14.14
N SER A 40 6.73 0.86 -14.88
CA SER A 40 7.05 -0.56 -14.69
C SER A 40 7.66 -0.83 -13.32
N ALA A 41 8.58 0.02 -12.85
CA ALA A 41 9.19 -0.13 -11.52
C ALA A 41 8.14 0.00 -10.39
N LEU A 42 7.28 1.02 -10.45
CA LEU A 42 6.21 1.23 -9.48
C LEU A 42 5.24 0.05 -9.46
N GLY A 43 4.83 -0.45 -10.64
CA GLY A 43 3.89 -1.56 -10.77
C GLY A 43 4.45 -2.87 -10.20
N ASN A 44 5.71 -3.19 -10.48
CA ASN A 44 6.36 -4.39 -9.96
C ASN A 44 6.50 -4.33 -8.44
N ALA A 45 7.00 -3.21 -7.90
CA ALA A 45 7.14 -3.03 -6.46
C ALA A 45 5.78 -3.07 -5.73
N ALA A 46 4.74 -2.46 -6.32
CA ALA A 46 3.39 -2.52 -5.78
C ALA A 46 2.85 -3.94 -5.72
N ARG A 47 3.06 -4.72 -6.80
CA ARG A 47 2.66 -6.12 -6.88
C ARG A 47 3.35 -6.95 -5.81
N GLU A 48 4.68 -6.86 -5.73
CA GLU A 48 5.48 -7.60 -4.74
C GLU A 48 5.02 -7.31 -3.32
N ARG A 49 4.85 -6.03 -2.98
CA ARG A 49 4.37 -5.63 -1.66
C ARG A 49 2.96 -6.13 -1.37
N ALA A 50 2.08 -6.11 -2.37
CA ALA A 50 0.72 -6.59 -2.20
C ALA A 50 0.64 -8.08 -1.88
N PHE A 51 1.43 -8.90 -2.57
CA PHE A 51 1.53 -10.33 -2.26
C PHE A 51 2.24 -10.61 -0.93
N ALA A 52 3.13 -9.73 -0.48
CA ALA A 52 3.76 -9.88 0.83
C ALA A 52 2.81 -9.53 1.99
N THR A 53 1.89 -8.57 1.80
CA THR A 53 1.18 -7.91 2.90
C THR A 53 -0.32 -8.19 2.94
N TRP A 54 -0.98 -8.30 1.79
CA TRP A 54 -2.45 -8.25 1.69
C TRP A 54 -3.06 -9.54 1.12
N THR A 55 -2.45 -10.69 1.41
CA THR A 55 -3.06 -11.98 1.08
C THR A 55 -4.10 -12.39 2.12
N ARG A 56 -4.98 -13.31 1.73
CA ARG A 56 -6.02 -13.84 2.63
C ARG A 56 -5.40 -14.61 3.80
N GLU A 57 -4.34 -15.34 3.49
CA GLU A 57 -3.56 -16.13 4.45
C GLU A 57 -2.90 -15.21 5.48
N HIS A 58 -2.32 -14.09 5.03
CA HIS A 58 -1.72 -13.11 5.93
C HIS A 58 -2.76 -12.45 6.82
N ALA A 59 -3.92 -12.08 6.26
CA ALA A 59 -5.03 -11.51 7.03
C ALA A 59 -5.58 -12.50 8.07
N ALA A 60 -5.76 -13.77 7.69
CA ALA A 60 -6.22 -14.82 8.61
C ALA A 60 -5.22 -15.06 9.74
N SER A 61 -3.91 -15.15 9.45
CA SER A 61 -2.86 -15.32 10.46
C SER A 61 -2.88 -14.19 11.49
N ARG A 62 -2.89 -12.93 11.04
CA ARG A 62 -2.88 -11.77 11.95
C ARG A 62 -4.13 -11.69 12.81
N LEU A 63 -5.29 -12.09 12.28
CA LEU A 63 -6.52 -12.14 13.05
C LEU A 63 -6.50 -13.29 14.07
N GLY A 64 -5.97 -14.45 13.70
CA GLY A 64 -5.75 -15.58 14.61
C GLY A 64 -4.84 -15.21 15.78
N GLU A 65 -3.67 -14.64 15.49
CA GLU A 65 -2.73 -14.13 16.50
C GLU A 65 -3.38 -13.11 17.43
N LEU A 66 -4.24 -12.23 16.90
CA LEU A 66 -4.98 -11.27 17.72
C LEU A 66 -5.93 -11.98 18.68
N TYR A 67 -6.71 -12.97 18.21
CA TYR A 67 -7.61 -13.74 19.07
C TYR A 67 -6.84 -14.53 20.14
N GLU A 68 -5.74 -15.18 19.78
CA GLU A 68 -4.90 -15.92 20.71
C GLU A 68 -4.38 -15.02 21.84
N ARG A 69 -3.93 -13.80 21.51
CA ARG A 69 -3.53 -12.82 22.54
C ARG A 69 -4.69 -12.42 23.44
N LEU A 70 -5.85 -12.11 22.87
CA LEU A 70 -6.99 -11.63 23.64
C LEU A 70 -7.56 -12.71 24.58
N VAL A 71 -7.68 -13.95 24.10
CA VAL A 71 -8.21 -15.06 24.88
C VAL A 71 -7.15 -15.63 25.84
N GLY A 72 -5.89 -15.72 25.39
CA GLY A 72 -4.78 -16.26 26.19
C GLY A 72 -4.35 -15.37 27.36
N THR A 73 -4.69 -14.09 27.36
CA THR A 73 -4.42 -13.16 28.48
C THR A 73 -5.45 -13.27 29.61
N SER A 74 -6.56 -14.01 29.42
CA SER A 74 -7.64 -14.16 30.42
C SER A 74 -7.42 -15.30 31.43
N ARG A 75 -6.18 -15.64 31.78
CA ARG A 75 -5.86 -16.71 32.74
C ARG A 75 -5.04 -16.22 33.92
#